data_AF-A0A2V6YQG6-F1
#
_entry.id   AF-A0A2V6YQG6-F1
#
_cell.length_a   1.000
_cell.length_b   1.000
_cell.length_c   1.000
_cell.angle_alpha   90.00
_cell.angle_beta   90.00
_cell.angle_gamma   90.00
#
_symmetry.space_group_name_H-M   'P 1'
#
loop_
_entity.id
_entity.type
_entity.pdbx_description
1 polymer ?
#
loop_
_entity_poly.entity_id
_entity_poly.type
_entity_poly.pdbx_seq_one_letter_code
_entity_poly.pdbx_strand_id
1 'polypeptide(L)'
;MTRTARCSRSARRAWSRRRRPRTRSAWRSTTRSFNRPVMTIARILADAVPGLVAELAAARSERLYREALELLERPLLAHLLASTGGNQLRAARMLGLNRNTLRKRCRMLGLTLPRAARRTTQPVA
;
A
#
# COMPACT_ATOMS: atom_id res chain seq x y z
N MET A 1 -61.18 8.65 21.77
CA MET A 1 -60.41 9.77 22.32
C MET A 1 -58.98 9.30 22.56
N THR A 2 -58.03 10.00 21.93
CA THR A 2 -56.62 9.63 21.75
C THR A 2 -55.79 9.74 23.04
N ARG A 3 -55.02 8.69 23.37
CA ARG A 3 -53.82 8.81 24.22
C ARG A 3 -52.58 8.83 23.34
N THR A 4 -51.99 10.01 23.23
CA THR A 4 -50.63 10.24 22.77
C THR A 4 -49.67 9.57 23.75
N ALA A 5 -48.80 8.69 23.24
CA ALA A 5 -47.63 8.22 23.96
C ALA A 5 -46.37 8.57 23.17
N ARG A 6 -45.44 9.13 23.94
CA ARG A 6 -44.34 9.99 23.57
C ARG A 6 -43.15 9.19 23.02
N CYS A 7 -42.55 9.77 21.98
CA CYS A 7 -41.34 9.33 21.31
C CYS A 7 -40.12 9.37 22.24
N SER A 8 -39.34 8.29 22.30
CA SER A 8 -37.95 8.29 22.76
C SER A 8 -37.03 7.89 21.59
N ARG A 9 -36.12 8.81 21.25
CA ARG A 9 -35.06 8.65 20.24
C ARG A 9 -33.91 7.81 20.80
N SER A 10 -33.40 6.88 20.00
CA SER A 10 -31.98 6.78 19.59
C SER A 10 -31.70 5.37 19.02
N ALA A 11 -31.83 5.15 17.72
CA ALA A 11 -30.81 5.40 16.71
C ALA A 11 -29.45 4.68 16.95
N ARG A 12 -29.39 3.40 16.57
CA ARG A 12 -28.18 2.79 16.00
C ARG A 12 -28.54 2.22 14.62
N ARG A 13 -28.07 2.92 13.57
CA ARG A 13 -28.29 2.62 12.15
C ARG A 13 -27.34 1.47 11.76
N ALA A 14 -27.82 0.26 11.47
CA ALA A 14 -28.41 -0.18 10.20
C ALA A 14 -27.48 0.04 9.00
N TRP A 15 -26.40 -0.73 8.90
CA TRP A 15 -25.74 -1.00 7.62
C TRP A 15 -26.34 -2.29 7.03
N SER A 16 -27.41 -2.14 6.26
CA SER A 16 -27.87 -3.19 5.37
C SER A 16 -28.35 -2.60 4.04
N ARG A 17 -27.99 -3.31 2.96
CA ARG A 17 -28.48 -3.22 1.56
C ARG A 17 -27.75 -2.23 0.63
N ARG A 18 -26.87 -2.79 -0.21
CA ARG A 18 -27.21 -3.05 -1.62
C ARG A 18 -26.26 -4.07 -2.25
N ARG A 19 -26.86 -5.18 -2.68
CA ARG A 19 -26.26 -6.17 -3.58
C ARG A 19 -26.05 -5.53 -4.96
N ARG A 20 -24.88 -5.76 -5.57
CA ARG A 20 -24.72 -5.80 -7.03
C ARG A 20 -24.15 -7.17 -7.39
N PRO A 21 -24.90 -8.06 -8.07
CA PRO A 21 -24.30 -9.20 -8.72
C PRO A 21 -23.77 -8.70 -10.07
N ARG A 22 -22.44 -8.64 -10.22
CA ARG A 22 -21.82 -8.59 -11.54
C ARG A 22 -21.10 -9.92 -11.70
N THR A 23 -21.62 -10.71 -12.62
CA THR A 23 -21.07 -11.97 -13.12
C THR A 23 -19.54 -11.87 -13.21
N ARG A 24 -18.86 -12.76 -12.48
CA ARG A 24 -17.40 -12.85 -12.46
C ARG A 24 -16.99 -14.14 -13.18
N SER A 25 -17.49 -14.30 -14.41
CA SER A 25 -17.22 -15.44 -15.29
C SER A 25 -16.79 -14.93 -16.67
N ALA A 26 -15.65 -14.23 -16.73
CA ALA A 26 -15.06 -13.81 -18.02
C ALA A 26 -13.58 -13.35 -17.92
N TRP A 27 -12.80 -13.81 -16.94
CA TRP A 27 -11.37 -13.42 -16.84
C TRP A 27 -10.40 -14.59 -16.64
N ARG A 28 -10.81 -15.83 -16.89
CA ARG A 28 -9.92 -17.00 -16.79
C ARG A 28 -10.01 -17.89 -18.01
N SER A 29 -9.59 -17.41 -19.18
CA SER A 29 -9.30 -18.32 -20.31
C SER A 29 -8.22 -17.87 -21.29
N THR A 30 -7.77 -16.59 -21.30
CA THR A 30 -6.80 -16.16 -22.33
C THR A 30 -5.76 -15.18 -21.79
N THR A 31 -4.90 -15.63 -20.87
CA THR A 31 -3.72 -14.82 -20.49
C THR A 31 -2.46 -15.67 -20.40
N ARG A 32 -2.16 -16.41 -21.47
CA ARG A 32 -0.88 -17.12 -21.63
C ARG A 32 0.21 -16.30 -22.33
N SER A 33 -0.01 -15.01 -22.63
CA SER A 33 0.99 -14.19 -23.35
C SER A 33 1.45 -12.91 -22.61
N PHE A 34 0.68 -12.34 -21.68
CA PHE A 34 1.00 -11.05 -21.06
C PHE A 34 2.04 -11.06 -19.92
N ASN A 35 2.56 -12.22 -19.48
CA ASN A 35 3.36 -12.32 -18.25
C ASN A 35 4.88 -12.49 -18.47
N ARG A 36 5.40 -12.41 -19.69
CA ARG A 36 6.82 -12.70 -19.97
C ARG A 36 7.83 -11.80 -19.23
N PRO A 37 7.71 -10.45 -19.20
CA PRO A 37 8.72 -9.62 -18.55
C PRO A 37 8.73 -9.77 -17.01
N VAL A 38 7.55 -9.96 -16.40
CA VAL A 38 7.43 -10.18 -14.95
C VAL A 38 8.05 -11.51 -14.55
N MET A 39 7.93 -12.56 -15.39
CA MET A 39 8.58 -13.86 -15.14
C MET A 39 10.11 -13.78 -15.18
N THR A 40 10.69 -12.92 -16.02
CA THR A 40 12.15 -12.70 -16.05
C THR A 40 12.65 -12.11 -14.74
N ILE A 41 11.99 -11.05 -14.25
CA ILE A 41 12.35 -10.41 -12.97
C ILE A 41 12.12 -11.38 -11.81
N ALA A 42 11.02 -12.14 -11.82
CA ALA A 42 10.74 -13.13 -10.80
C ALA A 42 11.84 -14.20 -10.72
N ARG A 43 12.36 -14.66 -11.85
CA ARG A 43 13.48 -15.61 -11.89
C ARG A 43 14.77 -15.00 -11.33
N ILE A 44 15.13 -13.79 -11.74
CA ILE A 44 16.32 -13.09 -11.23
C ILE A 44 16.23 -12.94 -9.70
N LEU A 45 15.07 -12.55 -9.18
CA LEU A 45 14.86 -12.45 -7.73
C LEU A 45 14.97 -13.82 -7.06
N ALA A 46 14.37 -14.87 -7.64
CA ALA A 46 14.44 -16.22 -7.10
C ALA A 46 15.89 -16.74 -7.05
N ASP A 47 16.70 -16.45 -8.07
CA ASP A 47 18.12 -16.81 -8.13
C ASP A 47 18.95 -16.04 -7.10
N ALA A 48 18.59 -14.79 -6.79
CA ALA A 48 19.30 -13.94 -5.82
C ALA A 48 18.96 -14.23 -4.35
N VAL A 49 17.75 -14.71 -4.05
CA VAL A 49 17.27 -14.91 -2.67
C VAL A 49 18.16 -15.86 -1.84
N PRO A 50 18.65 -17.01 -2.35
CA PRO A 50 19.53 -17.88 -1.58
C PRO A 50 20.81 -17.17 -1.12
N GLY A 51 21.43 -16.36 -1.99
CA GLY A 51 22.62 -15.57 -1.66
C GLY A 51 22.33 -14.54 -0.57
N LEU A 52 21.23 -13.79 -0.72
CA LEU A 52 20.77 -12.85 0.30
C LEU A 52 20.55 -13.52 1.67
N VAL A 53 19.88 -14.67 1.69
CA VAL A 53 19.63 -15.42 2.94
C VAL A 53 20.94 -15.89 3.55
N ALA A 54 21.87 -16.40 2.75
CA ALA A 54 23.18 -16.84 3.22
C ALA A 54 23.98 -15.69 3.85
N GLU A 55 24.00 -14.52 3.21
CA GLU A 55 24.68 -13.32 3.74
C GLU A 55 24.08 -12.86 5.07
N LEU A 56 22.75 -12.72 5.15
CA LEU A 56 22.08 -12.27 6.37
C LEU A 56 22.21 -13.29 7.51
N ALA A 57 22.18 -14.60 7.18
CA ALA A 57 22.39 -15.66 8.15
C ALA A 57 23.84 -15.69 8.66
N ALA A 58 24.82 -15.49 7.78
CA ALA A 58 26.23 -15.39 8.15
C ALA A 58 26.50 -14.19 9.06
N ALA A 59 25.79 -13.08 8.86
CA ALA A 59 25.80 -11.92 9.75
C ALA A 59 25.11 -12.15 11.10
N ARG A 60 24.60 -13.37 11.38
CA ARG A 60 23.86 -13.75 12.59
C ARG A 60 22.66 -12.83 12.88
N SER A 61 21.95 -12.41 11.83
CA SER A 61 20.77 -11.57 11.99
C SER A 61 19.62 -12.31 12.68
N GLU A 62 19.15 -11.79 13.82
CA GLU A 62 17.93 -12.26 14.48
C GLU A 62 16.64 -11.81 13.77
N ARG A 63 16.77 -10.97 12.73
CA ARG A 63 15.65 -10.29 12.07
C ARG A 63 15.67 -10.45 10.56
N LEU A 64 16.15 -11.60 10.09
CA LEU A 64 16.37 -11.90 8.67
C LEU A 64 15.18 -11.52 7.79
N TYR A 65 13.96 -11.94 8.14
CA TYR A 65 12.76 -11.59 7.37
C TYR A 65 12.56 -10.08 7.24
N ARG A 66 12.78 -9.34 8.32
CA ARG A 66 12.61 -7.89 8.32
C ARG A 66 13.69 -7.23 7.47
N GLU A 67 14.95 -7.62 7.61
CA GLU A 67 16.06 -7.04 6.84
C GLU A 67 15.95 -7.33 5.34
N ALA A 68 15.61 -8.57 4.97
CA ALA A 68 15.32 -8.94 3.59
C ALA A 68 14.16 -8.12 3.02
N LEU A 69 13.10 -7.91 3.80
CA LEU A 69 11.96 -7.08 3.39
C LEU A 69 12.36 -5.61 3.22
N GLU A 70 13.18 -5.06 4.12
CA GLU A 70 13.67 -3.68 4.02
C GLU A 70 14.55 -3.48 2.78
N LEU A 71 15.38 -4.47 2.43
CA LEU A 71 16.21 -4.46 1.21
C LEU A 71 15.37 -4.43 -0.07
N LEU A 72 14.23 -5.13 -0.09
CA LEU A 72 13.29 -5.10 -1.23
C LEU A 72 12.46 -3.81 -1.25
N GLU A 73 11.94 -3.38 -0.10
CA GLU A 73 11.01 -2.25 -0.02
C GLU A 73 11.70 -0.90 -0.27
N ARG A 74 12.95 -0.71 0.17
CA ARG A 74 13.70 0.55 -0.03
C ARG A 74 13.74 0.97 -1.51
N PRO A 75 14.26 0.17 -2.46
CA PRO A 75 14.33 0.56 -3.86
C PRO A 75 12.94 0.71 -4.50
N LEU A 76 11.99 -0.17 -4.15
CA LEU A 76 10.62 -0.11 -4.66
C LEU A 76 9.95 1.23 -4.30
N LEU A 77 9.99 1.60 -3.01
CA LEU A 77 9.34 2.81 -2.52
C LEU A 77 10.07 4.07 -3.00
N ALA A 78 11.41 4.06 -3.04
CA ALA A 78 12.19 5.17 -3.57
C ALA A 78 11.87 5.44 -5.05
N HIS A 79 11.83 4.40 -5.88
CA HIS A 79 11.50 4.52 -7.30
C HIS A 79 10.08 5.09 -7.53
N LEU A 80 9.09 4.64 -6.76
CA LEU A 80 7.72 5.12 -6.88
C LEU A 80 7.51 6.55 -6.36
N LEU A 81 8.24 6.94 -5.32
CA LEU A 81 8.25 8.33 -4.87
C LEU A 81 8.90 9.23 -5.92
N ALA A 82 10.03 8.82 -6.50
CA ALA A 82 10.69 9.58 -7.56
C ALA A 82 9.80 9.72 -8.81
N SER A 83 9.22 8.63 -9.29
CA SER A 83 8.35 8.65 -10.49
C SER A 83 7.06 9.45 -10.30
N THR A 84 6.65 9.72 -9.06
CA THR A 84 5.49 10.55 -8.74
C THR A 84 5.87 11.96 -8.29
N GLY A 85 7.14 12.37 -8.39
CA GLY A 85 7.62 13.68 -7.95
C GLY A 85 7.41 13.93 -6.46
N GLY A 86 7.47 12.87 -5.65
CA GLY A 86 7.22 12.93 -4.21
C GLY A 86 5.76 12.90 -3.79
N ASN A 87 4.81 12.75 -4.73
CA ASN A 87 3.40 12.68 -4.43
C ASN A 87 3.04 11.32 -3.78
N GLN A 88 3.10 11.29 -2.45
CA GLN A 88 2.81 10.10 -1.65
C GLN A 88 1.41 9.53 -1.89
N LEU A 89 0.40 10.36 -2.16
CA LEU A 89 -0.95 9.85 -2.42
C LEU A 89 -0.99 9.09 -3.74
N ARG A 90 -0.34 9.61 -4.78
CA ARG A 90 -0.22 8.95 -6.08
C ARG A 90 0.60 7.67 -5.97
N ALA A 91 1.76 7.72 -5.30
CA ALA A 91 2.59 6.54 -5.07
C ALA A 91 1.84 5.43 -4.31
N ALA A 92 1.10 5.80 -3.25
CA ALA A 92 0.31 4.84 -2.48
C ALA A 92 -0.81 4.20 -3.32
N ARG A 93 -1.46 4.97 -4.20
CA ARG A 93 -2.46 4.43 -5.14
C ARG A 93 -1.84 3.45 -6.13
N MET A 94 -0.65 3.76 -6.68
CA MET A 94 0.07 2.86 -7.58
C MET A 94 0.48 1.55 -6.89
N LEU A 95 0.85 1.63 -5.60
CA LEU A 95 1.15 0.46 -4.77
C LEU A 95 -0.08 -0.34 -4.34
N GLY A 96 -1.29 0.22 -4.45
CA GLY A 96 -2.49 -0.37 -3.86
C GLY A 96 -2.49 -0.37 -2.33
N LEU A 97 -1.75 0.55 -1.69
CA LEU A 97 -1.62 0.66 -0.25
C LEU A 97 -2.33 1.91 0.29
N ASN A 98 -2.68 1.89 1.57
CA ASN A 98 -3.08 3.11 2.26
C ASN A 98 -1.88 4.09 2.35
N ARG A 99 -2.11 5.37 2.05
CA ARG A 99 -1.09 6.43 2.14
C ARG A 99 -0.46 6.56 3.54
N ASN A 100 -1.21 6.27 4.60
CA ASN A 100 -0.66 6.23 5.96
C ASN A 100 0.34 5.08 6.14
N THR A 101 0.04 3.92 5.54
CA THR A 101 0.96 2.77 5.52
C THR A 101 2.24 3.12 4.76
N LEU A 102 2.11 3.71 3.57
CA LEU A 102 3.28 4.18 2.80
C LEU A 102 4.13 5.15 3.64
N ARG A 103 3.52 6.17 4.23
CA ARG A 103 4.21 7.15 5.08
C ARG A 103 4.93 6.49 6.26
N LYS A 104 4.31 5.50 6.93
CA LYS A 104 4.94 4.74 8.02
C LYS A 104 6.15 3.95 7.51
N ARG A 105 6.00 3.25 6.38
CA ARG A 105 7.08 2.48 5.73
C ARG A 105 8.26 3.37 5.35
N CYS A 106 8.02 4.47 4.66
CA CYS A 106 9.09 5.42 4.28
C CYS A 106 9.86 5.96 5.49
N ARG A 107 9.19 6.24 6.62
CA ARG A 107 9.87 6.66 7.85
C ARG A 107 10.75 5.56 8.44
N MET A 108 10.26 4.33 8.49
CA MET A 108 11.03 3.19 9.01
C MET A 108 12.28 2.93 8.15
N LEU A 109 12.18 3.17 6.85
CA LEU A 109 13.27 2.96 5.90
C LEU A 109 14.18 4.19 5.72
N GLY A 110 13.94 5.29 6.44
CA GLY A 110 14.73 6.53 6.33
C GLY A 110 14.60 7.25 4.98
N LEU A 111 13.53 7.02 4.23
CA LEU A 111 13.30 7.69 2.94
C LEU A 111 12.84 9.13 3.18
N THR A 112 13.61 10.09 2.66
CA THR A 112 13.29 11.53 2.73
C THR A 112 12.02 11.81 1.95
N LEU A 113 10.92 11.98 2.66
CA LEU A 113 9.67 12.40 2.06
C LEU A 113 9.71 13.91 1.89
N PRO A 114 9.39 14.46 0.70
CA PRO A 114 9.17 15.89 0.54
C PRO A 114 8.15 16.31 1.58
N ARG A 115 8.60 17.15 2.52
CA ARG A 115 7.72 17.74 3.51
C ARG A 115 6.76 18.58 2.68
N ALA A 116 5.46 18.34 2.80
CA ALA A 116 4.47 19.26 2.25
C ALA A 116 4.88 20.64 2.75
N ALA A 117 5.35 21.49 1.83
CA ALA A 117 5.78 22.85 2.17
C ALA A 117 4.64 23.42 3.00
N ARG A 118 4.95 23.83 4.24
CA ARG A 118 3.96 24.49 5.09
C ARG A 118 3.42 25.62 4.22
N ARG A 119 2.16 25.53 3.81
CA ARG A 119 1.46 26.68 3.23
C ARG A 119 1.43 27.67 4.38
N THR A 120 2.41 28.55 4.42
CA THR A 120 2.35 29.78 5.20
C THR A 120 1.18 30.52 4.60
N THR A 121 0.01 30.36 5.20
CA THR A 121 -1.07 31.34 5.10
C THR A 121 -0.45 32.65 5.53
N GLN A 122 -0.03 33.45 4.54
CA GLN A 122 0.29 34.85 4.78
C GLN A 122 -1.02 35.50 5.26
N PRO A 123 -1.01 36.23 6.38
CA PRO A 123 -2.16 37.04 6.75
C PRO A 123 -2.32 38.11 5.68
N VAL A 124 -3.52 38.20 5.10
CA VAL A 124 -3.91 39.33 4.25
C VAL A 124 -4.04 40.53 5.18
N ALA A 125 -3.22 41.56 4.92
CA ALA A 125 -3.28 42.86 5.57
C ALA A 125 -4.48 43.66 5.06
#